data_AF-A0A8S9V5G6-F1
#
_entry.id   AF-A0A8S9V5G6-F1
#
_cell.length_a   1.000
_cell.length_b   1.000
_cell.length_c   1.000
_cell.angle_alpha   90.00
_cell.angle_beta   90.00
_cell.angle_gamma   90.00
#
_symmetry.space_group_name_H-M   'P 1'
#
loop_
_entity.id
_entity.type
_entity.pdbx_description
1 polymer ?
#
loop_
_entity_poly.entity_id
_entity_poly.type
_entity_poly.pdbx_seq_one_letter_code
_entity_poly.pdbx_strand_id
1 'polypeptide(L)'
;MKKSQLSKQDSTRWLQTLVALLMTIGVFSVIWEVMTLHTQRSFLETFDELEPHVSSDDLLHLNYLQTGCRVENNTIFPWVYASPGNSADLPAPRAQSSTSLLHRGDPRLVDELRQCPDVDIYLPSSVRGPAGCAAAAGPLKFLQSRLLPDWVFNVEVYDINSRHKTSYLTLCPDTPMLFLAPDHVLSLTKHPSWPSTKPVYLMAPGLDLKSTSTIPNQFTQSVLKLTDVILCRTKRCDQDLKLFLERLNSNKKPRVIYTGQVTSDPSNLVRRVLGDGAARERNMTSFASPRFAHTTWNISSKTTQDVMNCWSSHQKELSPLDVYLLREYKDNKPTEGERLYKPFPATDDTKIQILDPVRFARSFGNSSFFICPTASDDCLDLARASGGVIVTADGYPMNELVSASEAIFVPTEQTSQAEERIDNALLLPPPPVDYRSS
;
A
#
# COMPACT_ATOMS: atom_id res chain seq x y z
N MET A 1 -74.71 -27.44 41.48
CA MET A 1 -74.09 -26.88 40.26
C MET A 1 -73.18 -25.72 40.64
N LYS A 2 -71.85 -25.93 40.79
CA LYS A 2 -70.81 -24.88 40.91
C LYS A 2 -69.41 -25.52 41.09
N LYS A 3 -68.98 -26.39 40.17
CA LYS A 3 -67.59 -26.92 40.19
C LYS A 3 -66.93 -27.04 38.81
N SER A 4 -67.61 -26.75 37.69
CA SER A 4 -67.00 -26.88 36.35
C SER A 4 -66.57 -25.57 35.68
N GLN A 5 -66.78 -24.39 36.30
CA GLN A 5 -66.41 -23.11 35.69
C GLN A 5 -65.08 -22.52 36.16
N LEU A 6 -64.53 -22.94 37.30
CA LEU A 6 -63.24 -22.41 37.78
C LEU A 6 -62.03 -22.89 36.94
N SER A 7 -62.05 -24.13 36.46
CA SER A 7 -60.91 -24.73 35.74
C SER A 7 -60.71 -24.18 34.33
N LYS A 8 -61.79 -23.73 33.65
CA LYS A 8 -61.69 -23.14 32.31
C LYS A 8 -61.12 -21.72 32.32
N GLN A 9 -61.35 -20.97 33.39
CA GLN A 9 -60.96 -19.56 33.49
C GLN A 9 -59.47 -19.39 33.84
N ASP A 10 -58.88 -20.33 34.58
CA ASP A 10 -57.44 -20.33 34.84
C ASP A 10 -56.62 -20.83 33.64
N SER A 11 -57.16 -21.76 32.86
CA SER A 11 -56.51 -22.25 31.63
C SER A 11 -56.44 -21.18 30.54
N THR A 12 -57.50 -20.39 30.37
CA THR A 12 -57.50 -19.26 29.41
C THR A 12 -56.58 -18.13 29.83
N ARG A 13 -56.48 -17.84 31.14
CA ARG A 13 -55.52 -16.88 31.69
C ARG A 13 -54.07 -17.30 31.43
N TRP A 14 -53.76 -18.58 31.62
CA TRP A 14 -52.43 -19.12 31.40
C TRP A 14 -52.02 -19.09 29.93
N LEU A 15 -52.95 -19.41 29.01
CA LEU A 15 -52.75 -19.27 27.57
C LEU A 15 -52.54 -17.80 27.15
N GLN A 16 -53.28 -16.87 27.73
CA GLN A 16 -53.11 -15.44 27.45
C GLN A 16 -51.75 -14.91 27.92
N THR A 17 -51.28 -15.33 29.10
CA THR A 17 -49.93 -14.96 29.56
C THR A 17 -48.83 -15.61 28.72
N LEU A 18 -49.01 -16.84 28.27
CA LEU A 18 -48.03 -17.51 27.39
C LEU A 18 -47.94 -16.84 26.01
N VAL A 19 -49.08 -16.46 25.42
CA VAL A 19 -49.13 -15.72 24.15
C VAL A 19 -48.51 -14.33 24.30
N ALA A 20 -48.78 -13.62 25.40
CA ALA A 20 -48.15 -12.33 25.66
C ALA A 20 -46.61 -12.45 25.83
N LEU A 21 -46.14 -13.54 26.45
CA LEU A 21 -44.71 -13.79 26.62
C LEU A 21 -44.02 -14.13 25.29
N LEU A 22 -44.67 -14.93 24.43
CA LEU A 22 -44.15 -15.24 23.10
C LEU A 22 -44.14 -14.01 22.18
N MET A 23 -45.16 -13.16 22.25
CA MET A 23 -45.23 -11.91 21.48
C MET A 23 -44.17 -10.92 21.94
N THR A 24 -43.91 -10.81 23.24
CA THR A 24 -42.84 -9.93 23.76
C THR A 24 -41.45 -10.43 23.36
N ILE A 25 -41.17 -11.73 23.44
CA ILE A 25 -39.91 -12.31 22.96
C ILE A 25 -39.73 -12.08 21.46
N GLY A 26 -40.78 -12.27 20.66
CA GLY A 26 -40.76 -12.00 19.22
C GLY A 26 -40.46 -10.54 18.90
N VAL A 27 -41.10 -9.60 19.61
CA VAL A 27 -40.86 -8.15 19.45
C VAL A 27 -39.42 -7.79 19.86
N PHE A 28 -38.89 -8.34 20.95
CA PHE A 28 -37.50 -8.11 21.34
C PHE A 28 -36.49 -8.71 20.35
N SER A 29 -36.79 -9.86 19.74
CA SER A 29 -35.94 -10.46 18.70
C SER A 29 -35.92 -9.60 17.44
N VAL A 30 -37.08 -9.08 17.01
CA VAL A 30 -37.17 -8.19 15.85
C VAL A 30 -36.50 -6.84 16.14
N ILE A 31 -36.66 -6.29 17.35
CA ILE A 31 -35.96 -5.04 17.75
C ILE A 31 -34.45 -5.27 17.80
N TRP A 32 -33.98 -6.42 18.30
CA TRP A 32 -32.57 -6.78 18.30
C TRP A 32 -32.02 -6.92 16.88
N GLU A 33 -32.74 -7.62 15.99
CA GLU A 33 -32.35 -7.73 14.58
C GLU A 33 -32.35 -6.37 13.88
N VAL A 34 -33.36 -5.52 14.10
CA VAL A 34 -33.42 -4.16 13.54
C VAL A 34 -32.31 -3.28 14.11
N MET A 35 -31.97 -3.38 15.40
CA MET A 35 -30.82 -2.68 15.98
C MET A 35 -29.50 -3.21 15.42
N THR A 36 -29.34 -4.51 15.19
CA THR A 36 -28.15 -5.07 14.52
C THR A 36 -28.06 -4.64 13.06
N LEU A 37 -29.19 -4.50 12.37
CA LEU A 37 -29.24 -3.99 11.00
C LEU A 37 -28.93 -2.49 10.96
N HIS A 38 -29.36 -1.73 11.97
CA HIS A 38 -29.10 -0.30 12.09
C HIS A 38 -27.65 -0.02 12.51
N THR A 39 -27.05 -0.84 13.36
CA THR A 39 -25.62 -0.76 13.68
C THR A 39 -24.75 -1.24 12.52
N GLN A 40 -25.17 -2.25 11.74
CA GLN A 40 -24.51 -2.59 10.48
C GLN A 40 -24.65 -1.49 9.42
N ARG A 41 -25.82 -0.86 9.29
CA ARG A 41 -26.01 0.29 8.39
C ARG A 41 -25.18 1.50 8.83
N SER A 42 -25.19 1.83 10.12
CA SER A 42 -24.36 2.91 10.66
C SER A 42 -22.87 2.61 10.46
N PHE A 43 -22.43 1.37 10.69
CA PHE A 43 -21.05 0.93 10.40
C PHE A 43 -20.72 1.07 8.92
N LEU A 44 -21.59 0.63 8.00
CA LEU A 44 -21.42 0.76 6.55
C LEU A 44 -21.47 2.21 6.06
N GLU A 45 -22.32 3.06 6.64
CA GLU A 45 -22.34 4.51 6.39
C GLU A 45 -21.05 5.17 6.92
N THR A 46 -20.45 4.66 8.01
CA THR A 46 -19.13 5.12 8.49
C THR A 46 -18.00 4.74 7.52
N PHE A 47 -18.18 3.72 6.66
CA PHE A 47 -17.21 3.40 5.59
C PHE A 47 -17.46 4.19 4.30
N ASP A 48 -18.68 4.64 4.04
CA ASP A 48 -19.01 5.55 2.94
C ASP A 48 -18.59 7.01 3.24
N GLU A 49 -18.43 7.34 4.54
CA GLU A 49 -18.03 8.67 5.04
C GLU A 49 -16.55 8.75 5.49
N LEU A 50 -15.71 7.78 5.08
CA LEU A 50 -14.26 7.98 5.05
C LEU A 50 -13.98 9.03 3.97
N GLU A 51 -13.86 10.30 4.35
CA GLU A 51 -13.50 11.40 3.44
C GLU A 51 -12.40 10.93 2.48
N PRO A 52 -12.68 10.76 1.17
CA PRO A 52 -11.68 10.22 0.23
C PRO A 52 -10.59 11.24 -0.11
N HIS A 53 -10.52 12.36 0.64
CA HIS A 53 -9.65 13.49 0.35
C HIS A 53 -8.59 13.65 1.44
N VAL A 54 -7.40 13.13 1.16
CA VAL A 54 -6.19 13.47 1.91
C VAL A 54 -5.93 14.96 1.70
N SER A 55 -5.77 15.73 2.79
CA SER A 55 -5.59 17.18 2.70
C SER A 55 -4.31 17.55 1.93
N SER A 56 -4.28 18.74 1.32
CA SER A 56 -3.07 19.23 0.61
C SER A 56 -1.84 19.32 1.53
N ASP A 57 -2.05 19.64 2.82
CA ASP A 57 -0.98 19.68 3.82
C ASP A 57 -0.48 18.26 4.14
N ASP A 58 -1.39 17.28 4.21
CA ASP A 58 -1.03 15.89 4.42
C ASP A 58 -0.25 15.31 3.23
N LEU A 59 -0.65 15.63 2.00
CA LEU A 59 0.08 15.26 0.79
C LEU A 59 1.47 15.92 0.73
N LEU A 60 1.60 17.16 1.19
CA LEU A 60 2.90 17.82 1.31
C LEU A 60 3.78 17.13 2.37
N HIS A 61 3.20 16.78 3.51
CA HIS A 61 3.90 16.05 4.56
C HIS A 61 4.38 14.67 4.10
N LEU A 62 3.56 13.93 3.34
CA LEU A 62 3.96 12.65 2.74
C LEU A 62 5.19 12.79 1.84
N ASN A 63 5.26 13.86 1.04
CA ASN A 63 6.46 14.17 0.24
C ASN A 63 7.69 14.39 1.14
N TYR A 64 7.56 15.16 2.24
CA TYR A 64 8.68 15.37 3.16
C TYR A 64 9.13 14.08 3.85
N LEU A 65 8.20 13.24 4.30
CA LEU A 65 8.52 11.94 4.90
C LEU A 65 9.26 11.04 3.90
N GLN A 66 8.77 10.94 2.66
CA GLN A 66 9.41 10.15 1.61
C GLN A 66 10.83 10.65 1.30
N THR A 67 11.01 11.96 1.10
CA THR A 67 12.33 12.54 0.78
C THR A 67 13.27 12.45 1.99
N GLY A 68 12.79 12.71 3.21
CA GLY A 68 13.59 12.63 4.43
C GLY A 68 14.06 11.21 4.73
N CYS A 69 13.17 10.21 4.56
CA CYS A 69 13.47 8.79 4.77
C CYS A 69 14.66 8.32 3.94
N ARG A 70 14.80 8.86 2.73
CA ARG A 70 15.91 8.61 1.81
C ARG A 70 17.18 9.30 2.29
N VAL A 71 17.09 10.61 2.53
CA VAL A 71 18.24 11.42 2.96
C VAL A 71 18.90 10.84 4.22
N GLU A 72 18.09 10.44 5.20
CA GLU A 72 18.55 9.86 6.47
C GLU A 72 18.17 8.38 6.55
N ASN A 73 18.74 7.59 5.64
CA ASN A 73 18.40 6.17 5.48
C ASN A 73 18.81 5.28 6.67
N ASN A 74 19.61 5.77 7.61
CA ASN A 74 20.13 4.97 8.73
C ASN A 74 19.76 5.53 10.11
N THR A 75 18.62 6.21 10.21
CA THR A 75 18.10 6.80 11.45
C THR A 75 16.77 6.19 11.87
N ILE A 76 16.40 6.35 13.15
CA ILE A 76 14.99 6.18 13.53
C ILE A 76 14.25 7.38 12.97
N PHE A 77 13.29 7.12 12.10
CA PHE A 77 12.60 8.15 11.33
C PHE A 77 11.12 8.20 11.74
N PRO A 78 10.73 9.11 12.65
CA PRO A 78 9.36 9.18 13.13
C PRO A 78 8.45 9.99 12.21
N TRP A 79 7.15 9.71 12.27
CA TRP A 79 6.13 10.43 11.50
C TRP A 79 6.06 11.93 11.79
N VAL A 80 6.59 12.40 12.93
CA VAL A 80 6.55 13.82 13.33
C VAL A 80 7.55 14.69 12.55
N TYR A 81 8.49 14.09 11.82
CA TYR A 81 9.45 14.81 10.99
C TYR A 81 8.73 15.68 9.95
N ALA A 82 8.99 16.99 9.96
CA ALA A 82 8.37 17.95 9.06
C ALA A 82 6.82 17.97 9.10
N SER A 83 6.23 17.51 10.19
CA SER A 83 4.78 17.55 10.39
C SER A 83 4.28 18.99 10.57
N PRO A 84 3.04 19.31 10.13
CA PRO A 84 2.45 20.62 10.37
C PRO A 84 2.47 20.97 11.87
N GLY A 85 2.98 22.14 12.22
CA GLY A 85 3.11 22.58 13.61
C GLY A 85 4.43 22.19 14.31
N ASN A 86 5.26 21.34 13.70
CA ASN A 86 6.60 21.07 14.20
C ASN A 86 7.59 22.13 13.69
N SER A 87 7.88 23.12 14.54
CA SER A 87 8.79 24.22 14.20
C SER A 87 10.26 23.79 14.05
N ALA A 88 10.63 22.59 14.50
CA ALA A 88 12.01 22.12 14.44
C ALA A 88 12.50 21.87 13.00
N ASP A 89 11.57 21.57 12.09
CA ASP A 89 11.87 21.13 10.72
C ASP A 89 11.35 22.10 9.63
N LEU A 90 10.81 23.25 10.01
CA LEU A 90 10.24 24.25 9.10
C LEU A 90 11.14 25.49 9.01
N PRO A 91 11.11 26.29 7.91
CA PRO A 91 10.18 26.24 6.76
C PRO A 91 10.65 25.35 5.59
N ALA A 92 11.89 24.87 5.62
CA ALA A 92 12.44 23.98 4.59
C ALA A 92 13.07 22.76 5.28
N PRO A 93 12.37 21.61 5.34
CA PRO A 93 12.83 20.46 6.09
C PRO A 93 14.14 19.91 5.53
N ARG A 94 15.14 19.83 6.40
CA ARG A 94 16.46 19.27 6.11
C ARG A 94 16.72 18.12 7.07
N ALA A 95 16.53 16.89 6.59
CA ALA A 95 16.69 15.69 7.40
C ALA A 95 18.05 15.62 8.11
N GLN A 96 19.14 15.95 7.43
CA GLN A 96 20.51 15.95 7.98
C GLN A 96 20.74 16.86 9.20
N SER A 97 19.91 17.89 9.37
CA SER A 97 19.99 18.82 10.50
C SER A 97 18.76 18.76 11.40
N SER A 98 17.87 17.80 11.16
CA SER A 98 16.62 17.68 11.90
C SER A 98 16.89 17.13 13.29
N THR A 99 16.32 17.79 14.30
CA THR A 99 16.33 17.27 15.67
C THR A 99 15.24 16.23 15.89
N SER A 100 14.32 16.04 14.96
CA SER A 100 13.24 15.05 15.04
C SER A 100 13.74 13.62 14.76
N LEU A 101 14.88 13.48 14.06
CA LEU A 101 15.47 12.18 13.73
C LEU A 101 16.42 11.73 14.84
N LEU A 102 16.51 10.41 15.07
CA LEU A 102 17.38 9.85 16.11
C LEU A 102 18.48 8.99 15.50
N HIS A 103 19.71 9.30 15.88
CA HIS A 103 20.90 8.54 15.53
C HIS A 103 21.28 7.58 16.66
N ARG A 104 22.15 6.60 16.37
CA ARG A 104 22.56 5.55 17.32
C ARG A 104 23.08 6.07 18.67
N GLY A 105 23.72 7.24 18.68
CA GLY A 105 24.29 7.86 19.87
C GLY A 105 23.43 8.96 20.50
N ASP A 106 22.18 9.13 20.07
CA ASP A 106 21.33 10.20 20.57
C ASP A 106 20.98 9.95 22.06
N PRO A 107 21.20 10.92 22.97
CA PRO A 107 20.87 10.76 24.38
C PRO A 107 19.37 10.54 24.64
N ARG A 108 18.49 10.93 23.71
CA ARG A 108 17.04 10.76 23.80
C ARG A 108 16.57 9.37 23.38
N LEU A 109 17.46 8.54 22.84
CA LEU A 109 17.12 7.28 22.18
C LEU A 109 16.26 6.35 23.04
N VAL A 110 16.59 6.17 24.33
CA VAL A 110 15.85 5.26 25.21
C VAL A 110 14.44 5.76 25.47
N ASP A 111 14.29 7.06 25.75
CA ASP A 111 13.00 7.65 26.08
C ASP A 111 12.07 7.66 24.87
N GLU A 112 12.60 7.93 23.69
CA GLU A 112 11.86 7.83 22.44
C GLU A 112 11.47 6.38 22.12
N LEU A 113 12.39 5.43 22.23
CA LEU A 113 12.08 4.01 21.99
C LEU A 113 10.99 3.48 22.91
N ARG A 114 10.98 3.90 24.19
CA ARG A 114 9.99 3.50 25.20
C ARG A 114 8.55 3.94 24.90
N GLN A 115 8.33 4.89 24.00
CA GLN A 115 6.98 5.35 23.67
C GLN A 115 6.11 4.24 23.05
N CYS A 116 6.73 3.26 22.36
CA CYS A 116 6.08 2.06 21.83
C CYS A 116 4.72 2.34 21.14
N PRO A 117 4.70 2.94 19.93
CA PRO A 117 3.46 3.27 19.22
C PRO A 117 2.62 2.01 18.92
N ASP A 118 1.39 2.21 18.44
CA ASP A 118 0.47 1.11 18.09
C ASP A 118 1.05 0.14 17.05
N VAL A 119 2.01 0.62 16.24
CA VAL A 119 2.77 -0.18 15.29
C VAL A 119 4.09 0.51 15.00
N ASP A 120 5.18 -0.27 14.91
CA ASP A 120 6.47 0.19 14.39
C ASP A 120 6.71 -0.42 13.01
N ILE A 121 7.45 0.28 12.13
CA ILE A 121 7.74 -0.20 10.77
C ILE A 121 9.21 -0.57 10.68
N TYR A 122 9.51 -1.82 10.35
CA TYR A 122 10.88 -2.22 10.03
C TYR A 122 11.18 -1.88 8.57
N LEU A 123 12.17 -1.01 8.37
CA LEU A 123 12.67 -0.65 7.05
C LEU A 123 14.19 -0.51 7.09
N PRO A 124 14.94 -1.55 6.66
CA PRO A 124 16.39 -1.56 6.74
C PRO A 124 17.01 -0.50 5.82
N SER A 125 18.20 -0.02 6.19
CA SER A 125 18.84 1.11 5.50
C SER A 125 19.12 0.81 4.02
N SER A 126 19.34 -0.46 3.67
CA SER A 126 19.59 -0.93 2.30
C SER A 126 18.40 -0.79 1.35
N VAL A 127 17.17 -0.66 1.86
CA VAL A 127 15.94 -0.57 1.06
C VAL A 127 15.23 0.79 1.19
N ARG A 128 15.80 1.74 1.93
CA ARG A 128 15.29 3.12 2.05
C ARG A 128 15.61 3.99 0.81
N GLY A 129 15.47 3.41 -0.37
CA GLY A 129 15.53 4.11 -1.64
C GLY A 129 14.19 4.72 -2.04
N PRO A 130 14.06 5.20 -3.29
CA PRO A 130 12.81 5.79 -3.82
C PRO A 130 11.57 4.90 -3.59
N ALA A 131 11.62 3.64 -4.03
CA ALA A 131 10.51 2.69 -3.90
C ALA A 131 10.14 2.39 -2.43
N GLY A 132 11.15 2.06 -1.61
CA GLY A 132 10.91 1.66 -0.22
C GLY A 132 10.37 2.80 0.64
N CYS A 133 10.93 4.01 0.51
CA CYS A 133 10.43 5.17 1.25
C CYS A 133 9.05 5.64 0.73
N ALA A 134 8.76 5.50 -0.57
CA ALA A 134 7.42 5.78 -1.10
C ALA A 134 6.38 4.80 -0.52
N ALA A 135 6.68 3.50 -0.49
CA ALA A 135 5.80 2.49 0.09
C ALA A 135 5.59 2.68 1.60
N ALA A 136 6.58 3.21 2.31
CA ALA A 136 6.52 3.42 3.75
C ALA A 136 5.82 4.72 4.17
N ALA A 137 5.78 5.75 3.32
CA ALA A 137 5.34 7.09 3.69
C ALA A 137 3.89 7.14 4.21
N GLY A 138 2.96 6.46 3.51
CA GLY A 138 1.56 6.36 3.91
C GLY A 138 1.40 5.72 5.29
N PRO A 139 1.82 4.44 5.47
CA PRO A 139 1.78 3.77 6.75
C PRO A 139 2.47 4.56 7.87
N LEU A 140 3.64 5.15 7.59
CA LEU A 140 4.37 5.96 8.55
C LEU A 140 3.51 7.12 9.09
N LYS A 141 2.90 7.91 8.20
CA LYS A 141 2.10 9.07 8.58
C LYS A 141 0.80 8.68 9.30
N PHE A 142 -0.01 7.84 8.68
CA PHE A 142 -1.38 7.60 9.14
C PHE A 142 -1.47 6.64 10.33
N LEU A 143 -0.45 5.78 10.52
CA LEU A 143 -0.33 4.95 11.72
C LEU A 143 0.46 5.65 12.83
N GLN A 144 0.87 6.90 12.64
CA GLN A 144 1.69 7.67 13.58
C GLN A 144 2.89 6.86 14.08
N SER A 145 3.59 6.24 13.13
CA SER A 145 4.63 5.25 13.40
C SER A 145 6.04 5.85 13.27
N ARG A 146 7.05 4.99 13.29
CA ARG A 146 8.45 5.31 13.00
C ARG A 146 9.10 4.19 12.22
N LEU A 147 10.02 4.56 11.33
CA LEU A 147 10.84 3.62 10.57
C LEU A 147 12.07 3.23 11.40
N LEU A 148 12.22 1.94 11.67
CA LEU A 148 13.32 1.38 12.43
C LEU A 148 14.35 0.72 11.50
N PRO A 149 15.61 1.17 11.49
CA PRO A 149 16.69 0.53 10.74
C PRO A 149 17.28 -0.66 11.52
N ASP A 150 18.11 -1.48 10.86
CA ASP A 150 18.69 -2.71 11.42
C ASP A 150 19.38 -2.55 12.76
N TRP A 151 20.07 -1.43 12.96
CA TRP A 151 20.88 -1.24 14.15
C TRP A 151 20.05 -1.12 15.43
N VAL A 152 18.78 -0.72 15.33
CA VAL A 152 17.88 -0.56 16.49
C VAL A 152 17.66 -1.89 17.22
N PHE A 153 17.66 -2.99 16.48
CA PHE A 153 17.42 -4.33 17.01
C PHE A 153 18.68 -4.98 17.58
N ASN A 154 19.85 -4.48 17.20
CA ASN A 154 21.15 -5.03 17.57
C ASN A 154 21.87 -4.21 18.66
N VAL A 155 21.37 -3.02 19.00
CA VAL A 155 21.99 -2.15 20.00
C VAL A 155 21.42 -2.42 21.40
N GLU A 156 22.32 -2.48 22.37
CA GLU A 156 21.97 -2.35 23.79
C GLU A 156 22.21 -0.91 24.22
N VAL A 157 21.21 -0.30 24.83
CA VAL A 157 21.29 1.07 25.34
C VAL A 157 21.14 1.05 26.85
N TYR A 158 21.92 1.85 27.58
CA TYR A 158 21.82 1.93 29.03
C TYR A 158 20.61 2.79 29.41
N ASP A 159 19.65 2.19 30.10
CA ASP A 159 18.49 2.90 30.64
C ASP A 159 18.80 3.41 32.05
N ILE A 160 18.86 4.73 32.20
CA ILE A 160 19.17 5.39 33.48
C ILE A 160 18.10 5.08 34.54
N ASN A 161 16.83 4.93 34.12
CA ASN A 161 15.72 4.71 35.04
C ASN A 161 15.74 3.30 35.63
N SER A 162 15.94 2.28 34.80
CA SER A 162 16.05 0.89 35.26
C SER A 162 17.46 0.52 35.72
N ARG A 163 18.48 1.35 35.46
CA ARG A 163 19.92 1.10 35.71
C ARG A 163 20.48 -0.15 35.04
N HIS A 164 19.82 -0.64 34.00
CA HIS A 164 20.23 -1.81 33.24
C HIS A 164 20.35 -1.48 31.76
N LYS A 165 21.11 -2.30 31.04
CA LYS A 165 21.09 -2.27 29.58
C LYS A 165 19.76 -2.84 29.09
N THR A 166 19.16 -2.18 28.13
CA THR A 166 17.91 -2.58 27.49
C THR A 166 18.07 -2.61 25.97
N SER A 167 17.17 -3.31 25.31
CA SER A 167 17.07 -3.37 23.85
C SER A 167 15.68 -2.91 23.42
N TYR A 168 15.52 -2.57 22.14
CA TYR A 168 14.19 -2.25 21.60
C TYR A 168 13.16 -3.38 21.84
N LEU A 169 13.57 -4.64 21.65
CA LEU A 169 12.69 -5.81 21.82
C LEU A 169 12.30 -6.04 23.29
N THR A 170 13.10 -5.53 24.24
CA THR A 170 12.77 -5.52 25.67
C THR A 170 11.86 -4.35 26.03
N LEU A 171 12.04 -3.19 25.40
CA LEU A 171 11.23 -2.00 25.65
C LEU A 171 9.81 -2.14 25.08
N CYS A 172 9.69 -2.65 23.85
CA CYS A 172 8.43 -2.78 23.12
C CYS A 172 8.17 -4.25 22.71
N PRO A 173 7.97 -5.17 23.67
CA PRO A 173 7.77 -6.59 23.35
C PRO A 173 6.45 -6.84 22.61
N ASP A 174 5.42 -6.06 22.91
CA ASP A 174 4.06 -6.29 22.41
C ASP A 174 3.67 -5.38 21.23
N THR A 175 4.45 -4.34 20.93
CA THR A 175 4.22 -3.46 19.78
C THR A 175 4.28 -4.27 18.47
N PRO A 176 3.22 -4.29 17.65
CA PRO A 176 3.27 -4.90 16.33
C PRO A 176 4.39 -4.35 15.45
N MET A 177 5.02 -5.22 14.67
CA MET A 177 6.00 -4.83 13.66
C MET A 177 5.44 -5.00 12.26
N LEU A 178 5.37 -3.92 11.49
CA LEU A 178 4.99 -3.92 10.09
C LEU A 178 6.21 -4.11 9.19
N PHE A 179 6.11 -5.09 8.30
CA PHE A 179 7.09 -5.41 7.28
C PHE A 179 6.53 -5.09 5.89
N LEU A 180 7.35 -4.49 5.03
CA LEU A 180 6.98 -4.18 3.64
C LEU A 180 7.38 -5.28 2.64
N ALA A 181 8.13 -6.29 3.10
CA ALA A 181 8.57 -7.39 2.25
C ALA A 181 8.71 -8.71 3.03
N PRO A 182 8.43 -9.88 2.41
CA PRO A 182 8.56 -11.19 3.06
C PRO A 182 9.99 -11.51 3.57
N ASP A 183 11.02 -11.13 2.80
CA ASP A 183 12.42 -11.39 3.18
C ASP A 183 12.81 -10.66 4.47
N HIS A 184 12.22 -9.48 4.69
CA HIS A 184 12.43 -8.70 5.92
C HIS A 184 11.86 -9.41 7.15
N VAL A 185 10.69 -10.06 7.02
CA VAL A 185 10.12 -10.91 8.08
C VAL A 185 11.12 -12.00 8.45
N LEU A 186 11.61 -12.75 7.45
CA LEU A 186 12.55 -13.85 7.68
C LEU A 186 13.88 -13.40 8.28
N SER A 187 14.31 -12.18 8.00
CA SER A 187 15.56 -11.63 8.53
C SER A 187 15.45 -11.24 10.00
N LEU A 188 14.40 -10.50 10.38
CA LEU A 188 14.32 -9.88 11.69
C LEU A 188 13.68 -10.79 12.75
N THR A 189 12.66 -11.59 12.40
CA THR A 189 11.97 -12.44 13.38
C THR A 189 12.83 -13.64 13.83
N LYS A 190 13.97 -13.87 13.18
CA LYS A 190 14.98 -14.87 13.60
C LYS A 190 15.97 -14.30 14.63
N HIS A 191 15.88 -13.01 14.96
CA HIS A 191 16.74 -12.41 15.97
C HIS A 191 16.59 -13.17 17.31
N PRO A 192 17.68 -13.53 18.01
CA PRO A 192 17.61 -14.36 19.22
C PRO A 192 16.72 -13.79 20.33
N SER A 193 16.64 -12.46 20.41
CA SER A 193 15.83 -11.73 21.38
C SER A 193 14.40 -11.43 20.91
N TRP A 194 13.98 -11.94 19.74
CA TRP A 194 12.63 -11.69 19.23
C TRP A 194 11.57 -12.37 20.13
N PRO A 195 10.63 -11.62 20.73
CA PRO A 195 9.60 -12.20 21.58
C PRO A 195 8.66 -13.11 20.78
N SER A 196 8.37 -14.31 21.30
CA SER A 196 7.50 -15.27 20.63
C SER A 196 6.05 -14.79 20.46
N THR A 197 5.62 -13.84 21.28
CA THR A 197 4.29 -13.24 21.27
C THR A 197 4.20 -11.93 20.48
N LYS A 198 5.33 -11.38 20.00
CA LYS A 198 5.35 -10.09 19.31
C LYS A 198 4.59 -10.18 17.98
N PRO A 199 3.56 -9.33 17.75
CA PRO A 199 2.75 -9.42 16.52
C PRO A 199 3.54 -9.03 15.26
N VAL A 200 3.35 -9.79 14.18
CA VAL A 200 4.01 -9.58 12.88
C VAL A 200 2.97 -9.25 11.81
N TYR A 201 3.05 -8.05 11.25
CA TYR A 201 2.21 -7.59 10.15
C TYR A 201 3.01 -7.51 8.86
N LEU A 202 2.45 -8.00 7.76
CA LEU A 202 3.11 -8.01 6.46
C LEU A 202 2.24 -7.32 5.42
N MET A 203 2.79 -6.29 4.78
CA MET A 203 2.22 -5.73 3.56
C MET A 203 2.56 -6.66 2.40
N ALA A 204 1.54 -7.27 1.78
CA ALA A 204 1.73 -8.20 0.68
C ALA A 204 1.89 -7.45 -0.65
N PRO A 205 2.93 -7.76 -1.45
CA PRO A 205 2.91 -7.41 -2.86
C PRO A 205 1.79 -8.23 -3.52
N GLY A 206 0.93 -7.62 -4.33
CA GLY A 206 -0.23 -8.30 -4.92
C GLY A 206 0.18 -9.64 -5.57
N LEU A 207 -0.33 -10.75 -5.04
CA LEU A 207 0.00 -12.09 -5.54
C LEU A 207 -0.96 -12.44 -6.68
N ASP A 208 -0.44 -12.89 -7.83
CA ASP A 208 -1.24 -13.60 -8.84
C ASP A 208 -1.07 -15.11 -8.66
N LEU A 209 -1.88 -15.71 -7.78
CA LEU A 209 -1.81 -17.14 -7.50
C LEU A 209 -2.47 -18.00 -8.60
N LYS A 210 -3.10 -17.39 -9.62
CA LYS A 210 -3.79 -18.13 -10.69
C LYS A 210 -2.91 -18.41 -11.90
N SER A 211 -1.85 -17.62 -12.13
CA SER A 211 -1.00 -17.76 -13.32
C SER A 211 0.23 -18.66 -13.13
N THR A 212 0.65 -18.96 -11.90
CA THR A 212 1.84 -19.79 -11.66
C THR A 212 1.56 -20.94 -10.69
N SER A 213 1.86 -22.16 -11.14
CA SER A 213 1.94 -23.36 -10.28
C SER A 213 3.08 -23.30 -9.25
N THR A 214 3.86 -22.23 -9.28
CA THR A 214 4.92 -21.89 -8.35
C THR A 214 4.42 -20.77 -7.44
N ILE A 215 4.38 -21.03 -6.13
CA ILE A 215 4.32 -19.99 -5.09
C ILE A 215 5.44 -19.00 -5.44
N PRO A 216 5.19 -17.68 -5.54
CA PRO A 216 6.30 -16.75 -5.69
C PRO A 216 7.25 -17.00 -4.52
N ASN A 217 8.51 -17.33 -4.81
CA ASN A 217 9.50 -17.85 -3.85
C ASN A 217 9.62 -17.02 -2.55
N GLN A 218 9.10 -15.79 -2.55
CA GLN A 218 9.05 -14.87 -1.42
C GLN A 218 7.93 -15.20 -0.41
N PHE A 219 6.76 -15.70 -0.81
CA PHE A 219 5.64 -15.98 0.09
C PHE A 219 5.61 -17.44 0.56
N THR A 220 6.67 -17.84 1.26
CA THR A 220 6.85 -19.23 1.72
C THR A 220 5.94 -19.55 2.91
N GLN A 221 5.71 -20.85 3.15
CA GLN A 221 5.07 -21.32 4.39
C GLN A 221 5.80 -20.80 5.65
N SER A 222 7.10 -20.57 5.57
CA SER A 222 7.90 -20.01 6.67
C SER A 222 7.48 -18.59 7.01
N VAL A 223 7.30 -17.71 6.01
CA VAL A 223 6.81 -16.34 6.21
C VAL A 223 5.41 -16.36 6.81
N LEU A 224 4.53 -17.20 6.26
CA LEU A 224 3.14 -17.32 6.69
C LEU A 224 2.98 -17.77 8.15
N LYS A 225 3.83 -18.70 8.60
CA LYS A 225 3.82 -19.15 10.00
C LYS A 225 4.28 -18.07 10.98
N LEU A 226 5.15 -17.17 10.52
CA LEU A 226 5.66 -16.07 11.35
C LEU A 226 4.71 -14.87 11.36
N THR A 227 3.81 -14.76 10.38
CA THR A 227 2.93 -13.61 10.20
C THR A 227 1.59 -13.81 10.92
N ASP A 228 1.07 -12.74 11.52
CA ASP A 228 -0.24 -12.72 12.18
C ASP A 228 -1.30 -12.00 11.33
N VAL A 229 -0.91 -10.93 10.63
CA VAL A 229 -1.80 -10.15 9.74
C VAL A 229 -1.10 -9.87 8.41
N ILE A 230 -1.84 -10.06 7.31
CA ILE A 230 -1.42 -9.72 5.95
C ILE A 230 -2.30 -8.59 5.43
N LEU A 231 -1.68 -7.51 4.98
CA LEU A 231 -2.33 -6.35 4.39
C LEU A 231 -2.21 -6.42 2.87
N CYS A 232 -3.33 -6.64 2.19
CA CYS A 232 -3.41 -6.73 0.74
C CYS A 232 -3.81 -5.38 0.15
N ARG A 233 -3.05 -4.94 -0.86
CA ARG A 233 -3.36 -3.72 -1.64
C ARG A 233 -4.52 -3.91 -2.64
N THR A 234 -4.85 -5.15 -2.96
CA THR A 234 -5.88 -5.52 -3.95
C THR A 234 -6.87 -6.51 -3.34
N LYS A 235 -8.15 -6.41 -3.68
CA LYS A 235 -9.21 -7.36 -3.37
C LYS A 235 -8.88 -8.77 -3.86
N ARG A 236 -8.27 -8.94 -5.04
CA ARG A 236 -7.89 -10.28 -5.50
C ARG A 236 -6.76 -10.90 -4.66
N CYS A 237 -5.75 -10.13 -4.23
CA CYS A 237 -4.79 -10.58 -3.20
C CYS A 237 -5.51 -11.10 -1.96
N ASP A 238 -6.51 -10.35 -1.44
CA ASP A 238 -7.27 -10.74 -0.26
C ASP A 238 -8.00 -12.08 -0.46
N GLN A 239 -8.69 -12.24 -1.60
CA GLN A 239 -9.42 -13.45 -1.95
C GLN A 239 -8.50 -14.65 -2.18
N ASP A 240 -7.48 -14.49 -3.03
CA ASP A 240 -6.58 -15.56 -3.42
C ASP A 240 -5.77 -16.06 -2.21
N LEU A 241 -5.34 -15.16 -1.31
CA LEU A 241 -4.66 -15.55 -0.07
C LEU A 241 -5.59 -16.25 0.91
N LYS A 242 -6.84 -15.79 1.11
CA LYS A 242 -7.80 -16.49 1.98
C LYS A 242 -8.05 -17.91 1.49
N LEU A 243 -8.29 -18.10 0.19
CA LEU A 243 -8.45 -19.42 -0.42
C LEU A 243 -7.20 -20.29 -0.27
N PHE A 244 -6.01 -19.70 -0.40
CA PHE A 244 -4.75 -20.42 -0.21
C PHE A 244 -4.57 -20.86 1.25
N LEU A 245 -4.85 -19.99 2.22
CA LEU A 245 -4.77 -20.28 3.65
C LEU A 245 -5.79 -21.33 4.10
N GLU A 246 -6.95 -21.41 3.46
CA GLU A 246 -7.93 -22.48 3.69
C GLU A 246 -7.36 -23.85 3.34
N ARG A 247 -6.66 -23.96 2.20
CA ARG A 247 -6.04 -25.20 1.71
C ARG A 247 -4.79 -25.61 2.49
N LEU A 248 -4.10 -24.66 3.10
CA LEU A 248 -2.94 -24.94 3.94
C LEU A 248 -3.35 -25.66 5.23
N ASN A 249 -2.79 -26.85 5.44
CA ASN A 249 -2.90 -27.59 6.69
C ASN A 249 -1.91 -27.02 7.72
N SER A 250 -2.21 -25.83 8.24
CA SER A 250 -1.43 -25.14 9.27
C SER A 250 -2.32 -24.74 10.44
N ASN A 251 -1.84 -24.96 11.67
CA ASN A 251 -2.53 -24.58 12.91
C ASN A 251 -2.54 -23.06 13.13
N LYS A 252 -1.58 -22.33 12.53
CA LYS A 252 -1.53 -20.87 12.55
C LYS A 252 -1.85 -20.35 11.15
N LYS A 253 -2.92 -19.55 11.05
CA LYS A 253 -3.37 -18.89 9.82
C LYS A 253 -3.41 -17.37 10.06
N PRO A 254 -2.65 -16.57 9.31
CA PRO A 254 -2.74 -15.12 9.43
C PRO A 254 -4.11 -14.60 9.01
N ARG A 255 -4.51 -13.46 9.58
CA ARG A 255 -5.69 -12.72 9.13
C ARG A 255 -5.32 -11.91 7.90
N VAL A 256 -6.12 -11.98 6.85
CA VAL A 256 -5.91 -11.20 5.62
C VAL A 256 -6.91 -10.05 5.58
N ILE A 257 -6.40 -8.84 5.34
CA ILE A 257 -7.16 -7.59 5.32
C ILE A 257 -6.85 -6.87 4.03
N TYR A 258 -7.90 -6.47 3.30
CA TYR A 258 -7.79 -5.56 2.17
C TYR A 258 -7.67 -4.12 2.66
N THR A 259 -6.64 -3.40 2.19
CA THR A 259 -6.33 -2.02 2.62
C THR A 259 -5.97 -1.15 1.43
N GLY A 260 -6.44 0.10 1.44
CA GLY A 260 -5.93 1.14 0.53
C GLY A 260 -4.51 1.58 0.92
N GLN A 261 -3.79 2.16 -0.04
CA GLN A 261 -2.50 2.80 0.19
C GLN A 261 -2.54 4.24 -0.30
N VAL A 262 -1.87 5.12 0.43
CA VAL A 262 -1.68 6.53 0.06
C VAL A 262 -0.18 6.77 -0.08
N THR A 263 0.20 7.51 -1.12
CA THR A 263 1.58 7.85 -1.44
C THR A 263 1.74 9.36 -1.63
N SER A 264 2.95 9.82 -1.90
CA SER A 264 3.23 11.22 -2.20
C SER A 264 2.58 11.67 -3.51
N ASP A 265 2.26 12.97 -3.58
CA ASP A 265 1.71 13.61 -4.76
C ASP A 265 2.72 14.64 -5.33
N PRO A 266 3.34 14.33 -6.49
CA PRO A 266 4.24 15.25 -7.18
C PRO A 266 3.58 16.56 -7.61
N SER A 267 2.32 16.55 -8.02
CA SER A 267 1.60 17.74 -8.47
C SER A 267 1.28 18.66 -7.31
N ASN A 268 0.83 18.10 -6.17
CA ASN A 268 0.65 18.87 -4.95
C ASN A 268 1.98 19.46 -4.46
N LEU A 269 3.09 18.71 -4.49
CA LEU A 269 4.41 19.24 -4.13
C LEU A 269 4.76 20.49 -4.96
N VAL A 270 4.56 20.44 -6.27
CA VAL A 270 4.86 21.57 -7.16
C VAL A 270 3.99 22.78 -6.83
N ARG A 271 2.67 22.61 -6.66
CA ARG A 271 1.77 23.70 -6.29
C ARG A 271 2.19 24.35 -4.98
N ARG A 272 2.52 23.54 -3.98
CA ARG A 272 2.86 24.02 -2.63
C ARG A 272 4.22 24.69 -2.54
N VAL A 273 5.21 24.23 -3.30
CA VAL A 273 6.58 24.79 -3.26
C VAL A 273 6.77 25.96 -4.20
N LEU A 274 6.15 25.93 -5.39
CA LEU A 274 6.38 26.91 -6.45
C LEU A 274 5.17 27.83 -6.71
N GLY A 275 4.04 27.61 -6.03
CA GLY A 275 2.79 28.34 -6.21
C GLY A 275 1.84 27.66 -7.21
N ASP A 276 0.55 27.99 -7.15
CA ASP A 276 -0.50 27.29 -7.92
C ASP A 276 -0.29 27.34 -9.44
N GLY A 277 0.27 28.44 -9.97
CA GLY A 277 0.57 28.58 -11.40
C GLY A 277 1.77 27.76 -11.89
N ALA A 278 2.50 27.09 -11.00
CA ALA A 278 3.68 26.30 -11.34
C ALA A 278 3.37 24.85 -11.76
N ALA A 279 2.22 24.33 -11.33
CA ALA A 279 1.71 23.04 -11.79
C ALA A 279 0.83 23.30 -13.01
N ARG A 280 1.05 22.55 -14.09
CA ARG A 280 0.26 22.74 -15.31
C ARG A 280 -1.15 22.20 -15.10
N GLU A 281 -2.15 23.08 -15.23
CA GLU A 281 -3.52 22.63 -15.41
C GLU A 281 -3.66 21.88 -16.73
N ARG A 282 -4.22 20.68 -16.67
CA ARG A 282 -4.43 19.85 -17.85
C ARG A 282 -5.65 20.37 -18.60
N ASN A 283 -5.43 20.84 -19.82
CA ASN A 283 -6.49 21.29 -20.71
C ASN A 283 -6.43 20.50 -22.02
N MET A 284 -7.36 20.79 -22.92
CA MET A 284 -7.48 20.09 -24.21
C MET A 284 -6.19 20.15 -25.05
N THR A 285 -5.42 21.24 -24.95
CA THR A 285 -4.14 21.39 -25.68
C THR A 285 -3.04 20.47 -25.14
N SER A 286 -3.11 20.09 -23.86
CA SER A 286 -2.19 19.11 -23.27
C SER A 286 -2.36 17.72 -23.89
N PHE A 287 -3.55 17.38 -24.38
CA PHE A 287 -3.82 16.10 -25.04
C PHE A 287 -3.59 16.15 -26.57
N ALA A 288 -3.64 17.34 -27.17
CA ALA A 288 -3.38 17.55 -28.61
C ALA A 288 -1.89 17.39 -29.00
N SER A 289 -0.97 17.57 -28.05
CA SER A 289 0.47 17.34 -28.24
C SER A 289 0.99 16.48 -27.10
N PRO A 290 0.72 15.17 -27.14
CA PRO A 290 0.91 14.29 -25.99
C PRO A 290 2.39 14.12 -25.66
N ARG A 291 2.70 14.19 -24.36
CA ARG A 291 3.97 13.73 -23.81
C ARG A 291 3.73 12.50 -22.97
N PHE A 292 4.54 11.48 -23.22
CA PHE A 292 4.52 10.23 -22.48
C PHE A 292 5.64 10.22 -21.45
N ALA A 293 5.37 9.70 -20.27
CA ALA A 293 6.39 9.52 -19.24
C ALA A 293 6.38 8.09 -18.68
N HIS A 294 7.56 7.59 -18.35
CA HIS A 294 7.75 6.34 -17.61
C HIS A 294 8.78 6.58 -16.51
N THR A 295 8.56 6.02 -15.31
CA THR A 295 9.56 6.03 -14.24
C THR A 295 9.99 4.61 -13.93
N THR A 296 11.23 4.47 -13.47
CA THR A 296 11.77 3.19 -13.01
C THR A 296 12.94 3.43 -12.07
N TRP A 297 13.18 2.53 -11.11
CA TRP A 297 14.42 2.48 -10.33
C TRP A 297 15.49 1.63 -11.00
N ASN A 298 15.10 0.71 -11.90
CA ASN A 298 15.98 -0.22 -12.57
C ASN A 298 15.76 -0.16 -14.09
N ILE A 299 16.64 0.58 -14.77
CA ILE A 299 16.58 0.71 -16.23
C ILE A 299 16.70 -0.64 -16.95
N SER A 300 17.36 -1.63 -16.34
CA SER A 300 17.57 -2.97 -16.90
C SER A 300 16.40 -3.93 -16.64
N SER A 301 15.34 -3.49 -15.98
CA SER A 301 14.15 -4.32 -15.78
C SER A 301 13.53 -4.71 -17.12
N LYS A 302 12.99 -5.93 -17.22
CA LYS A 302 12.34 -6.39 -18.45
C LYS A 302 11.22 -5.45 -18.88
N THR A 303 10.36 -5.03 -17.94
CA THR A 303 9.24 -4.13 -18.20
C THR A 303 9.70 -2.80 -18.79
N THR A 304 10.71 -2.17 -18.18
CA THR A 304 11.26 -0.91 -18.69
C THR A 304 11.89 -1.10 -20.07
N GLN A 305 12.65 -2.18 -20.28
CA GLN A 305 13.23 -2.49 -21.60
C GLN A 305 12.15 -2.68 -22.67
N ASP A 306 11.07 -3.39 -22.36
CA ASP A 306 9.95 -3.61 -23.28
C ASP A 306 9.29 -2.27 -23.68
N VAL A 307 9.07 -1.35 -22.73
CA VAL A 307 8.58 0.02 -23.02
C VAL A 307 9.54 0.76 -23.96
N MET A 308 10.83 0.76 -23.65
CA MET A 308 11.84 1.47 -24.42
C MET A 308 11.98 0.92 -25.85
N ASN A 309 11.92 -0.40 -26.00
CA ASN A 309 11.99 -1.12 -27.27
C ASN A 309 10.74 -0.89 -28.12
N CYS A 310 9.56 -0.87 -27.51
CA CYS A 310 8.31 -0.51 -28.18
C CYS A 310 8.43 0.91 -28.76
N TRP A 311 8.90 1.86 -27.95
CA TRP A 311 9.08 3.26 -28.36
C TRP A 311 10.21 3.48 -29.36
N SER A 312 11.24 2.62 -29.39
CA SER A 312 12.32 2.72 -30.38
C SER A 312 11.91 2.14 -31.72
N SER A 313 11.05 1.12 -31.73
CA SER A 313 10.54 0.48 -32.94
C SER A 313 9.49 1.32 -33.67
N HIS A 314 8.71 2.14 -32.94
CA HIS A 314 7.60 2.92 -33.49
C HIS A 314 7.83 4.44 -33.44
N GLN A 315 9.07 4.90 -33.60
CA GLN A 315 9.45 6.33 -33.48
C GLN A 315 8.69 7.28 -34.41
N LYS A 316 8.19 6.79 -35.55
CA LYS A 316 7.44 7.60 -36.52
C LYS A 316 5.96 7.75 -36.15
N GLU A 317 5.45 6.86 -35.31
CA GLU A 317 4.03 6.77 -34.94
C GLU A 317 3.78 7.31 -33.53
N LEU A 318 4.73 7.10 -32.62
CA LEU A 318 4.61 7.48 -31.23
C LEU A 318 5.23 8.86 -30.96
N SER A 319 4.52 9.67 -30.16
CA SER A 319 5.05 10.93 -29.64
C SER A 319 6.19 10.68 -28.64
N PRO A 320 6.99 11.70 -28.28
CA PRO A 320 8.15 11.52 -27.40
C PRO A 320 7.81 10.90 -26.04
N LEU A 321 8.66 9.95 -25.62
CA LEU A 321 8.67 9.33 -24.29
C LEU A 321 9.83 9.90 -23.46
N ASP A 322 9.50 10.43 -22.30
CA ASP A 322 10.45 10.80 -21.26
C ASP A 322 10.59 9.64 -20.27
N VAL A 323 11.80 9.09 -20.15
CA VAL A 323 12.11 8.05 -19.16
C VAL A 323 12.85 8.67 -18.00
N TYR A 324 12.33 8.48 -16.79
CA TYR A 324 12.91 8.97 -15.55
C TYR A 324 13.46 7.81 -14.73
N LEU A 325 14.79 7.77 -14.56
CA LEU A 325 15.45 6.82 -13.68
C LEU A 325 15.49 7.39 -12.26
N LEU A 326 14.73 6.82 -11.33
CA LEU A 326 14.68 7.26 -9.94
C LEU A 326 16.00 6.93 -9.24
N ARG A 327 16.70 7.97 -8.77
CA ARG A 327 18.00 7.83 -8.08
C ARG A 327 18.05 8.76 -6.89
N GLU A 328 18.75 8.30 -5.85
CA GLU A 328 18.76 8.97 -4.55
C GLU A 328 19.73 10.14 -4.48
N TYR A 329 20.98 9.90 -4.85
CA TYR A 329 22.05 10.88 -4.81
C TYR A 329 22.96 10.71 -6.02
N LYS A 330 23.39 11.84 -6.58
CA LYS A 330 24.53 11.91 -7.51
C LYS A 330 25.43 13.06 -7.07
N ASP A 331 26.71 12.76 -6.86
CA ASP A 331 27.72 13.72 -6.40
C ASP A 331 27.31 14.49 -5.13
N ASN A 332 26.76 13.78 -4.14
CA ASN A 332 26.24 14.33 -2.87
C ASN A 332 25.11 15.37 -3.00
N LYS A 333 24.44 15.45 -4.16
CA LYS A 333 23.26 16.30 -4.35
C LYS A 333 21.99 15.45 -4.35
N PRO A 334 20.93 15.87 -3.64
CA PRO A 334 19.65 15.15 -3.65
C PRO A 334 19.03 15.23 -5.05
N THR A 335 18.60 14.08 -5.56
CA THR A 335 17.93 13.96 -6.85
C THR A 335 16.65 13.14 -6.67
N GLU A 336 15.62 13.40 -7.47
CA GLU A 336 14.50 12.44 -7.61
C GLU A 336 14.69 11.53 -8.82
N GLY A 337 15.55 11.92 -9.76
CA GLY A 337 15.96 11.04 -10.84
C GLY A 337 16.74 11.72 -11.95
N GLU A 338 17.08 10.90 -12.93
CA GLU A 338 17.71 11.31 -14.17
C GLU A 338 16.68 11.20 -15.29
N ARG A 339 16.37 12.32 -15.94
CA ARG A 339 15.60 12.31 -17.20
C ARG A 339 16.55 11.90 -18.31
N LEU A 340 16.19 10.82 -18.98
CA LEU A 340 16.97 10.25 -20.05
C LEU A 340 16.39 10.69 -21.38
N TYR A 341 17.23 11.31 -22.21
CA TYR A 341 16.90 11.72 -23.56
C TYR A 341 17.53 10.76 -24.56
N LYS A 342 16.68 10.28 -25.47
CA LYS A 342 16.96 9.36 -26.57
C LYS A 342 18.13 9.78 -27.49
N PRO A 343 18.70 8.82 -28.27
CA PRO A 343 18.09 7.55 -28.71
C PRO A 343 18.32 6.37 -27.76
N PHE A 344 17.23 5.64 -27.49
CA PHE A 344 17.27 4.34 -26.80
C PHE A 344 17.12 3.19 -27.81
N PRO A 345 17.70 2.00 -27.56
CA PRO A 345 18.44 1.61 -26.33
C PRO A 345 19.71 2.43 -26.15
N ALA A 346 20.16 2.61 -24.90
CA ALA A 346 21.10 3.67 -24.53
C ALA A 346 22.40 3.55 -25.32
N THR A 347 22.61 4.43 -26.29
CA THR A 347 23.92 4.62 -26.92
C THR A 347 24.72 5.64 -26.12
N ASP A 348 26.01 5.80 -26.41
CA ASP A 348 26.85 6.86 -25.85
C ASP A 348 26.28 8.29 -26.10
N ASP A 349 25.29 8.43 -26.99
CA ASP A 349 24.59 9.67 -27.30
C ASP A 349 23.37 9.97 -26.40
N THR A 350 23.08 9.11 -25.42
CA THR A 350 21.96 9.32 -24.48
C THR A 350 22.24 10.56 -23.63
N LYS A 351 21.48 11.64 -23.83
CA LYS A 351 21.65 12.84 -22.98
C LYS A 351 20.95 12.62 -21.65
N ILE A 352 21.66 12.87 -20.56
CA ILE A 352 21.14 12.72 -19.20
C ILE A 352 20.94 14.10 -18.60
N GLN A 353 19.73 14.37 -18.09
CA GLN A 353 19.46 15.55 -17.27
C GLN A 353 19.14 15.12 -15.85
N ILE A 354 19.97 15.55 -14.91
CA ILE A 354 19.75 15.33 -13.47
C ILE A 354 18.66 16.28 -12.99
N LEU A 355 17.67 15.76 -12.28
CA LEU A 355 16.55 16.52 -11.74
C LEU A 355 16.54 16.49 -10.21
N ASP A 356 16.50 17.68 -9.62
CA ASP A 356 16.13 17.83 -8.21
C ASP A 356 14.66 17.42 -7.99
N PRO A 357 14.22 17.22 -6.73
CA PRO A 357 12.88 16.73 -6.48
C PRO A 357 11.73 17.55 -7.06
N VAL A 358 11.85 18.87 -6.96
CA VAL A 358 10.81 19.79 -7.43
C VAL A 358 10.78 19.83 -8.96
N ARG A 359 11.94 19.79 -9.63
CA ARG A 359 12.05 19.72 -11.09
C ARG A 359 11.55 18.39 -11.64
N PHE A 360 11.85 17.28 -10.97
CA PHE A 360 11.30 15.98 -11.33
C PHE A 360 9.78 16.00 -11.20
N ALA A 361 9.24 16.40 -10.04
CA ALA A 361 7.82 16.47 -9.80
C ALA A 361 7.09 17.33 -10.84
N ARG A 362 7.66 18.49 -11.18
CA ARG A 362 7.13 19.35 -12.25
C ARG A 362 7.22 18.68 -13.62
N SER A 363 8.35 18.09 -13.98
CA SER A 363 8.55 17.49 -15.32
C SER A 363 7.69 16.26 -15.53
N PHE A 364 7.65 15.37 -14.53
CA PHE A 364 6.86 14.16 -14.54
C PHE A 364 5.36 14.49 -14.47
N GLY A 365 4.93 15.30 -13.49
CA GLY A 365 3.53 15.68 -13.30
C GLY A 365 2.91 16.43 -14.48
N ASN A 366 3.72 17.16 -15.26
CA ASN A 366 3.27 17.85 -16.47
C ASN A 366 3.06 16.93 -17.69
N SER A 367 3.33 15.63 -17.57
CA SER A 367 3.14 14.65 -18.66
C SER A 367 1.67 14.31 -18.83
N SER A 368 1.19 14.24 -20.06
CA SER A 368 -0.22 13.96 -20.35
C SER A 368 -0.55 12.49 -20.11
N PHE A 369 0.34 11.60 -20.56
CA PHE A 369 0.19 10.15 -20.50
C PHE A 369 1.34 9.51 -19.71
N PHE A 370 1.03 8.49 -18.91
CA PHE A 370 2.01 7.73 -18.15
C PHE A 370 2.00 6.26 -18.58
N ILE A 371 3.15 5.73 -18.95
CA ILE A 371 3.30 4.33 -19.32
C ILE A 371 3.71 3.56 -18.08
N CYS A 372 2.75 2.89 -17.44
CA CYS A 372 2.98 2.07 -16.25
C CYS A 372 2.46 0.66 -16.55
N PRO A 373 3.25 -0.22 -17.20
CA PRO A 373 2.74 -1.52 -17.66
C PRO A 373 2.41 -2.47 -16.51
N THR A 374 3.11 -2.37 -15.38
CA THR A 374 2.92 -3.24 -14.20
C THR A 374 2.94 -2.42 -12.90
N ALA A 375 2.42 -3.02 -11.82
CA ALA A 375 2.46 -2.43 -10.48
C ALA A 375 3.82 -2.60 -9.79
N SER A 376 4.74 -3.35 -10.39
CA SER A 376 6.12 -3.51 -9.89
C SER A 376 7.00 -2.31 -10.24
N ASP A 377 6.57 -1.50 -11.21
CA ASP A 377 7.28 -0.28 -11.58
C ASP A 377 6.85 0.84 -10.64
N ASP A 378 7.80 1.68 -10.20
CA ASP A 378 7.56 2.88 -9.36
C ASP A 378 6.82 4.01 -10.10
N CYS A 379 6.05 3.66 -11.12
CA CYS A 379 5.34 4.55 -12.03
C CYS A 379 3.91 4.80 -11.56
N LEU A 380 3.19 3.74 -11.16
CA LEU A 380 1.73 3.78 -11.01
C LEU A 380 1.29 4.82 -9.97
N ASP A 381 1.88 4.78 -8.78
CA ASP A 381 1.50 5.64 -7.66
C ASP A 381 1.75 7.12 -7.94
N LEU A 382 2.92 7.43 -8.52
CA LEU A 382 3.25 8.78 -8.94
C LEU A 382 2.36 9.27 -10.09
N ALA A 383 2.04 8.38 -11.05
CA ALA A 383 1.21 8.70 -12.21
C ALA A 383 -0.24 9.01 -11.81
N ARG A 384 -0.82 8.20 -10.92
CA ARG A 384 -2.17 8.43 -10.38
C ARG A 384 -2.26 9.76 -9.66
N ALA A 385 -1.30 10.05 -8.79
CA ALA A 385 -1.25 11.33 -8.08
C ALA A 385 -1.05 12.53 -9.03
N SER A 386 -0.46 12.33 -10.20
CA SER A 386 -0.20 13.39 -11.18
C SER A 386 -1.41 13.80 -12.04
N GLY A 387 -2.58 13.14 -11.88
CA GLY A 387 -3.79 13.43 -12.68
C GLY A 387 -3.68 12.99 -14.16
N GLY A 388 -2.79 12.04 -14.41
CA GLY A 388 -2.49 11.40 -15.69
C GLY A 388 -3.58 10.57 -16.34
N VAL A 389 -3.51 10.41 -17.66
CA VAL A 389 -4.04 9.17 -18.27
C VAL A 389 -2.96 8.11 -18.18
N ILE A 390 -3.29 6.97 -17.58
CA ILE A 390 -2.35 5.86 -17.39
C ILE A 390 -2.53 4.87 -18.54
N VAL A 391 -1.46 4.50 -19.22
CA VAL A 391 -1.45 3.40 -20.19
C VAL A 391 -0.83 2.20 -19.50
N THR A 392 -1.59 1.12 -19.39
CA THR A 392 -1.22 -0.04 -18.57
C THR A 392 -1.68 -1.34 -19.22
N ALA A 393 -1.10 -2.46 -18.82
CA ALA A 393 -1.58 -3.79 -19.18
C ALA A 393 -3.01 -4.04 -18.67
N ASP A 394 -3.84 -4.71 -19.47
CA ASP A 394 -5.14 -5.27 -19.08
C ASP A 394 -4.97 -6.61 -18.36
N GLY A 395 -4.20 -6.58 -17.28
CA GLY A 395 -3.87 -7.75 -16.51
C GLY A 395 -3.87 -7.41 -15.03
N TYR A 396 -4.00 -8.43 -14.20
CA TYR A 396 -3.85 -8.25 -12.76
C TYR A 396 -2.37 -7.93 -12.43
N PRO A 397 -2.08 -7.00 -11.50
CA PRO A 397 -3.02 -6.26 -10.65
C PRO A 397 -3.52 -4.92 -11.23
N MET A 398 -3.11 -4.55 -12.44
CA MET A 398 -3.36 -3.21 -12.99
C MET A 398 -4.84 -2.93 -13.26
N ASN A 399 -5.58 -3.92 -13.77
CA ASN A 399 -7.02 -3.82 -14.03
C ASN A 399 -7.89 -3.72 -12.76
N GLU A 400 -7.29 -3.92 -11.58
CA GLU A 400 -7.95 -3.67 -10.30
C GLU A 400 -7.50 -2.34 -9.68
N LEU A 401 -6.22 -2.00 -9.85
CA LEU A 401 -5.61 -0.81 -9.25
C LEU A 401 -6.00 0.49 -9.97
N VAL A 402 -6.42 0.43 -11.24
CA VAL A 402 -6.77 1.60 -12.04
C VAL A 402 -8.14 1.40 -12.68
N SER A 403 -8.93 2.47 -12.74
CA SER A 403 -10.24 2.44 -13.40
C SER A 403 -10.15 2.73 -14.90
N ALA A 404 -11.16 2.30 -15.65
CA ALA A 404 -11.29 2.62 -17.08
C ALA A 404 -11.47 4.13 -17.37
N SER A 405 -11.83 4.93 -16.37
CA SER A 405 -11.87 6.40 -16.48
C SER A 405 -10.49 7.06 -16.33
N GLU A 406 -9.53 6.37 -15.72
CA GLU A 406 -8.17 6.88 -15.46
C GLU A 406 -7.13 6.28 -16.41
N ALA A 407 -7.47 5.18 -17.09
CA ALA A 407 -6.52 4.40 -17.88
C ALA A 407 -7.00 3.93 -19.25
N ILE A 408 -6.00 3.70 -20.11
CA ILE A 408 -6.10 2.95 -21.35
C ILE A 408 -5.44 1.59 -21.09
N PHE A 409 -6.22 0.53 -21.29
CA PHE A 409 -5.77 -0.84 -21.09
C PHE A 409 -5.23 -1.44 -22.39
N VAL A 410 -4.04 -2.01 -22.32
CA VAL A 410 -3.38 -2.72 -23.41
C VAL A 410 -3.57 -4.22 -23.17
N PRO A 411 -4.24 -4.96 -24.08
CA PRO A 411 -4.47 -6.39 -23.91
C PRO A 411 -3.20 -7.18 -23.65
N THR A 412 -3.28 -8.19 -22.79
CA THR A 412 -2.19 -9.13 -22.52
C THR A 412 -2.55 -10.52 -23.04
N GLU A 413 -1.56 -11.41 -23.19
CA GLU A 413 -1.83 -12.81 -23.57
C GLU A 413 -2.84 -13.50 -22.64
N GLN A 414 -2.86 -13.13 -21.35
CA GLN A 414 -3.85 -13.63 -20.39
C GLN A 414 -5.28 -13.17 -20.71
N THR A 415 -5.44 -11.94 -21.21
CA THR A 415 -6.71 -11.36 -21.64
C THR A 415 -7.16 -11.95 -22.98
N SER A 416 -6.24 -12.08 -23.93
CA SER A 416 -6.50 -12.64 -25.27
C SER A 416 -6.95 -14.09 -25.22
N GLN A 417 -6.38 -14.91 -24.32
CA GLN A 417 -6.81 -16.30 -24.11
C GLN A 417 -8.18 -16.41 -23.42
N ALA A 418 -8.56 -15.43 -22.60
CA ALA A 418 -9.88 -15.39 -21.97
C ALA A 418 -10.97 -14.99 -22.98
N GLU A 419 -10.68 -14.05 -23.88
CA GLU A 419 -11.56 -13.64 -24.98
C GLU A 419 -11.72 -14.76 -26.03
N GLU A 420 -10.63 -15.43 -26.45
CA GLU A 420 -10.71 -16.61 -27.33
C GLU A 420 -11.52 -17.77 -26.72
N ARG A 421 -11.53 -17.91 -25.39
CA ARG A 421 -12.37 -18.92 -24.71
C ARG A 421 -13.85 -18.59 -24.77
N ILE A 422 -14.22 -17.31 -24.72
CA ILE A 422 -15.62 -16.86 -24.78
C ILE A 422 -16.15 -17.03 -26.21
N ASP A 423 -15.34 -16.70 -27.22
CA ASP A 423 -15.72 -16.87 -28.63
C ASP A 423 -15.81 -18.36 -29.04
N ASN A 424 -14.92 -19.21 -28.52
CA ASN A 424 -15.02 -20.66 -28.76
C ASN A 424 -16.14 -21.33 -27.95
N ALA A 425 -16.56 -20.77 -26.81
CA ALA A 425 -17.70 -21.28 -26.03
C ALA A 425 -19.06 -21.00 -26.71
N LEU A 426 -19.15 -19.99 -27.59
CA LEU A 426 -20.34 -19.71 -28.40
C LEU A 426 -20.43 -20.59 -29.66
N LEU A 427 -19.37 -21.30 -30.03
CA LEU A 427 -19.30 -22.16 -31.22
C LEU A 427 -19.27 -23.67 -30.90
N LEU A 428 -19.19 -24.04 -29.62
CA LEU A 428 -19.30 -25.44 -29.21
C LEU A 428 -20.76 -25.74 -28.80
N PRO A 429 -21.39 -26.79 -29.34
CA PRO A 429 -22.70 -27.21 -28.86
C PRO A 429 -22.60 -27.57 -27.37
N PRO A 430 -23.64 -27.28 -26.57
CA PRO A 430 -23.62 -27.57 -25.14
C PRO A 430 -23.32 -29.06 -24.91
N PRO A 431 -22.50 -29.40 -23.90
CA PRO A 431 -22.21 -30.80 -23.60
C PRO A 431 -23.51 -31.53 -23.25
N PRO A 432 -23.67 -32.80 -23.69
CA PRO A 432 -24.85 -33.58 -23.37
C PRO A 432 -24.98 -33.73 -21.85
N VAL A 433 -26.19 -33.46 -21.35
CA VAL A 433 -26.53 -33.57 -19.93
C VAL A 433 -26.50 -35.04 -19.54
N ASP A 434 -25.43 -35.48 -18.88
CA ASP A 434 -25.39 -36.78 -18.22
C ASP A 434 -26.14 -36.72 -16.89
N TYR A 435 -27.41 -37.08 -16.92
CA TYR A 435 -28.12 -37.53 -15.72
C TYR A 435 -27.63 -38.93 -15.38
N ARG A 436 -26.68 -39.04 -14.43
CA ARG A 436 -26.56 -40.25 -13.61
C ARG A 436 -26.46 -39.92 -12.13
N SER A 437 -27.59 -40.16 -11.49
CA SER A 437 -27.82 -40.36 -10.07
C SER A 437 -27.03 -41.55 -9.52
N SER A 438 -26.15 -41.30 -8.54
CA SER A 438 -26.00 -41.99 -7.24
C SER A 438 -24.69 -41.55 -6.59
#